data_AF-A0A7V9FZE4-F1
#
_entry.id   AF-A0A7V9FZE4-F1
#
_cell.length_a   1.000
_cell.length_b   1.000
_cell.length_c   1.000
_cell.angle_alpha   90.00
_cell.angle_beta   90.00
_cell.angle_gamma   90.00
#
_symmetry.space_group_name_H-M   'P 1'
#
loop_
_entity.id
_entity.type
_entity.pdbx_description
1 polymer ?
#
loop_
_entity_poly.entity_id
_entity_poly.type
_entity_poly.pdbx_seq_one_letter_code
_entity_poly.pdbx_strand_id
1 'polypeptide(L)'
;MSLRGRAVEQTATLPDGREAVVRIAVPQDPYIARAELSTVALELTIDGELEAALNTVLDPDQDSEALALAREIVRGLESGELAPTAGSLEPLVDRLR
;
A
#
# COMPACT_ATOMS: atom_id res chain seq x y z
N MET A 1 16.81 -2.04 -3.26
CA MET A 1 16.34 -1.39 -4.52
C MET A 1 15.68 -0.10 -4.05
N SER A 2 14.66 0.46 -4.69
CA SER A 2 13.85 1.51 -4.05
C SER A 2 12.42 1.47 -4.58
N LEU A 3 11.48 2.02 -3.82
CA LEU A 3 10.08 2.22 -4.17
C LEU A 3 9.90 3.23 -5.33
N ARG A 4 10.96 3.97 -5.68
CA ARG A 4 11.06 4.72 -6.94
C ARG A 4 11.29 3.84 -8.16
N GLY A 5 11.84 2.65 -8.02
CA GLY A 5 12.11 1.75 -9.14
C GLY A 5 11.08 0.64 -9.26
N ARG A 6 10.56 0.16 -8.13
CA ARG A 6 9.72 -1.03 -8.05
C ARG A 6 8.66 -0.87 -6.97
N ALA A 7 7.40 -1.07 -7.33
CA ALA A 7 6.32 -1.17 -6.36
C ALA A 7 6.42 -2.48 -5.56
N VAL A 8 6.04 -2.43 -4.29
CA VAL A 8 5.65 -3.61 -3.53
C VAL A 8 4.18 -3.87 -3.83
N GLU A 9 3.87 -5.04 -4.39
CA GLU A 9 2.51 -5.44 -4.72
C GLU A 9 2.23 -6.79 -4.08
N GLN A 10 1.12 -6.89 -3.36
CA GLN A 10 0.65 -8.12 -2.71
C GLN A 10 -0.86 -8.26 -2.89
N THR A 11 -1.34 -9.49 -3.07
CA THR A 11 -2.77 -9.79 -3.16
C THR A 11 -3.26 -10.40 -1.85
N ALA A 12 -4.47 -10.02 -1.44
CA ALA A 12 -5.22 -10.63 -0.34
C ALA A 12 -6.53 -11.21 -0.87
N THR A 13 -6.94 -12.37 -0.37
CA THR A 13 -8.30 -12.90 -0.59
C THR A 13 -9.18 -12.47 0.58
N LEU A 14 -10.18 -11.64 0.31
CA LEU A 14 -11.11 -11.15 1.34
C LEU A 14 -12.03 -12.29 1.83
N PRO A 15 -12.63 -12.16 3.03
CA PRO A 15 -13.55 -13.17 3.56
C PRO A 15 -14.80 -13.42 2.70
N ASP A 16 -15.16 -12.46 1.85
CA ASP A 16 -16.25 -12.58 0.87
C ASP A 16 -15.83 -13.24 -0.46
N GLY A 17 -14.55 -13.61 -0.59
CA GLY A 17 -13.96 -14.27 -1.74
C GLY A 17 -13.43 -13.32 -2.82
N ARG A 18 -13.58 -12.00 -2.67
CA ARG A 18 -13.01 -11.03 -3.61
C ARG A 18 -11.51 -10.89 -3.43
N GLU A 19 -10.82 -10.48 -4.49
CA GLU A 19 -9.39 -10.18 -4.43
C GLU A 19 -9.16 -8.69 -4.16
N ALA A 20 -8.26 -8.40 -3.23
CA ALA A 20 -7.77 -7.06 -2.97
C ALA A 20 -6.28 -6.98 -3.30
N VAL A 21 -5.90 -5.99 -4.11
CA VAL A 21 -4.50 -5.72 -4.46
C VAL A 21 -4.00 -4.56 -3.61
N VAL A 22 -2.97 -4.85 -2.83
CA VAL A 22 -2.24 -3.89 -1.99
C VAL A 22 -0.98 -3.47 -2.73
N ARG A 23 -0.87 -2.20 -3.07
CA ARG A 23 0.29 -1.63 -3.77
C ARG A 23 0.92 -0.53 -2.94
N ILE A 24 2.24 -0.60 -2.74
CA ILE A 24 3.03 0.42 -2.02
C ILE A 24 4.16 0.89 -2.93
N ALA A 25 4.14 2.17 -3.31
CA ALA A 25 5.10 2.73 -4.25
C ALA A 25 5.19 4.26 -4.13
N VAL A 26 6.24 4.83 -4.73
CA VAL A 26 6.20 6.25 -5.11
C VAL A 26 5.19 6.41 -6.26
N PRO A 27 4.16 7.26 -6.13
CA PRO A 27 3.17 7.49 -7.17
C PRO A 27 3.80 7.88 -8.52
N GLN A 28 3.09 7.57 -9.61
CA GLN A 28 3.44 8.13 -10.92
C GLN A 28 2.73 9.46 -11.09
N ASP A 29 3.50 10.55 -11.15
CA ASP A 29 2.99 11.88 -11.52
C ASP A 29 3.59 12.28 -12.87
N PRO A 30 2.77 12.53 -13.91
CA PRO A 30 3.29 12.92 -15.23
C PRO A 30 3.88 14.34 -15.26
N TYR A 31 3.62 15.16 -14.24
CA TYR A 31 4.09 16.55 -14.14
C TYR A 31 5.33 16.70 -13.26
N ILE A 32 5.65 15.70 -12.43
CA ILE A 32 6.80 15.73 -11.52
C ILE A 32 7.74 14.59 -11.84
N ALA A 33 9.02 14.89 -12.05
CA ALA A 33 10.00 13.86 -12.32
C ALA A 33 10.05 12.84 -11.17
N ARG A 34 10.12 11.55 -11.51
CA ARG A 34 10.11 10.46 -10.52
C ARG A 34 11.26 10.53 -9.50
N ALA A 35 12.33 11.27 -9.78
CA ALA A 35 13.43 11.52 -8.85
C ALA A 35 13.09 12.57 -7.77
N GLU A 36 12.08 13.40 -8.00
CA GLU A 36 11.68 14.51 -7.12
C GLU A 36 10.57 14.11 -6.15
N LEU A 37 9.87 13.00 -6.39
CA LEU A 37 8.76 12.53 -5.54
C LEU A 37 9.23 11.70 -4.34
N SER A 38 9.19 12.22 -3.12
CA SER A 38 9.54 11.44 -1.92
C SER A 38 8.37 10.68 -1.31
N THR A 39 7.13 11.07 -1.60
CA THR A 39 5.96 10.45 -0.99
C THR A 39 5.78 9.01 -1.45
N VAL A 40 5.68 8.09 -0.50
CA VAL A 40 5.28 6.70 -0.73
C VAL A 40 3.80 6.57 -0.39
N ALA A 41 3.01 6.05 -1.32
CA ALA A 41 1.59 5.82 -1.15
C ALA A 41 1.26 4.33 -1.08
N LEU A 42 0.25 4.02 -0.28
CA LEU A 42 -0.49 2.77 -0.25
C LEU A 42 -1.74 2.94 -1.11
N GLU A 43 -1.96 2.05 -2.06
CA GLU A 43 -3.18 1.93 -2.86
C GLU A 43 -3.81 0.55 -2.61
N LEU A 44 -5.12 0.52 -2.35
CA LEU A 44 -5.92 -0.68 -2.25
C LEU A 44 -6.91 -0.72 -3.41
N THR A 45 -6.83 -1.76 -4.23
CA THR A 45 -7.75 -1.98 -5.35
C THR A 45 -8.58 -3.25 -5.13
N ILE A 46 -9.89 -3.19 -5.31
CA ILE A 46 -10.81 -4.34 -5.24
C ILE A 46 -11.66 -4.35 -6.51
N ASP A 47 -11.80 -5.50 -7.17
CA ASP A 47 -12.57 -5.63 -8.42
C ASP A 47 -12.14 -4.63 -9.52
N GLY A 48 -10.88 -4.17 -9.49
CA GLY A 48 -10.34 -3.17 -10.41
C GLY A 48 -10.65 -1.71 -10.04
N GLU A 49 -11.37 -1.46 -8.95
CA GLU A 49 -11.67 -0.12 -8.43
C GLU A 49 -10.74 0.26 -7.26
N LEU A 50 -10.29 1.52 -7.24
CA LEU A 50 -9.45 2.05 -6.17
C LEU A 50 -10.31 2.39 -4.95
N GLU A 51 -10.22 1.56 -3.91
CA GLU A 51 -11.04 1.67 -2.70
C GLU A 51 -10.39 2.56 -1.63
N ALA A 52 -9.06 2.58 -1.60
CA ALA A 52 -8.31 3.46 -0.70
C ALA A 52 -6.97 3.87 -1.31
N ALA A 53 -6.59 5.12 -1.08
CA ALA A 53 -5.25 5.64 -1.35
C ALA A 53 -4.82 6.50 -0.16
N LEU A 54 -3.67 6.15 0.42
CA LEU A 54 -3.14 6.78 1.62
C LEU A 54 -1.66 7.06 1.45
N ASN A 55 -1.21 8.21 1.93
CA ASN A 55 0.22 8.43 2.07
C ASN A 55 0.74 7.66 3.28
N THR A 56 1.97 7.15 3.16
CA THR A 56 2.66 6.47 4.25
C THR A 56 3.75 7.38 4.80
N VAL A 57 4.20 7.10 6.02
CA VAL A 57 5.40 7.76 6.59
C VAL A 57 6.72 7.18 6.05
N LEU A 58 6.66 6.24 5.10
CA LEU A 58 7.85 5.59 4.56
C LEU A 58 8.58 6.49 3.57
N ASP A 59 9.90 6.39 3.58
CA ASP A 59 10.79 6.95 2.58
C ASP A 59 10.98 5.98 1.39
N PRO A 60 11.35 6.49 0.20
CA PRO A 60 11.44 5.66 -0.99
C PRO A 60 12.49 4.54 -0.95
N ASP A 61 13.47 4.59 -0.05
CA ASP A 61 14.51 3.58 0.13
C ASP A 61 14.13 2.48 1.14
N GLN A 62 12.97 2.58 1.78
CA GLN A 62 12.46 1.63 2.78
C GLN A 62 11.69 0.44 2.16
N ASP A 63 12.35 -0.29 1.25
CA ASP A 63 11.75 -1.45 0.57
C ASP A 63 11.27 -2.56 1.55
N SER A 64 12.03 -2.79 2.63
CA SER A 64 11.77 -3.90 3.56
C SER A 64 10.57 -3.60 4.47
N GLU A 65 10.46 -2.35 4.88
CA GLU A 65 9.39 -1.80 5.69
C GLU A 65 8.09 -1.75 4.90
N ALA A 66 8.16 -1.34 3.63
CA ALA A 66 7.02 -1.41 2.71
C ALA A 66 6.53 -2.86 2.53
N LEU A 67 7.43 -3.83 2.36
CA LEU A 67 7.05 -5.23 2.28
C LEU A 67 6.48 -5.77 3.60
N ALA A 68 6.99 -5.32 4.74
CA ALA A 68 6.43 -5.66 6.05
C ALA A 68 5.01 -5.10 6.23
N LEU A 69 4.79 -3.84 5.85
CA LEU A 69 3.49 -3.19 5.84
C LEU A 69 2.49 -3.91 4.93
N ALA A 70 2.87 -4.22 3.69
CA ALA A 70 2.02 -4.94 2.75
C ALA A 70 1.59 -6.30 3.29
N ARG A 71 2.51 -7.07 3.89
CA ARG A 71 2.19 -8.37 4.50
C ARG A 71 1.28 -8.26 5.73
N GLU A 72 1.43 -7.19 6.52
CA GLU A 72 0.54 -6.96 7.66
C GLU A 72 -0.88 -6.63 7.20
N ILE A 73 -1.02 -5.77 6.19
CA ILE A 73 -2.30 -5.44 5.58
C ILE A 73 -2.96 -6.69 5.00
N VAL A 74 -2.23 -7.48 4.20
CA VAL A 74 -2.76 -8.72 3.61
C VAL A 74 -3.30 -9.66 4.69
N ARG A 75 -2.51 -9.92 5.75
CA ARG A 75 -2.97 -10.79 6.84
C ARG A 75 -4.24 -10.28 7.51
N GLY A 76 -4.33 -8.98 7.77
CA GLY A 76 -5.51 -8.38 8.38
C GLY A 76 -6.74 -8.43 7.47
N LEU A 77 -6.56 -8.21 6.16
CA LEU A 77 -7.64 -8.29 5.18
C LEU A 77 -8.14 -9.73 5.04
N GLU A 78 -7.23 -10.70 4.92
CA GLU A 78 -7.56 -12.12 4.78
C GLU A 78 -8.27 -12.69 6.03
N SER A 79 -7.88 -12.23 7.22
CA SER A 79 -8.54 -12.65 8.47
C SER A 79 -9.89 -11.97 8.69
N GLY A 80 -10.17 -10.86 8.00
CA GLY A 80 -11.32 -10.00 8.24
C GLY A 80 -11.20 -9.12 9.49
N GLU A 81 -10.05 -9.13 10.17
CA GLU A 81 -9.76 -8.22 11.30
C GLU A 81 -9.57 -6.77 10.82
N LEU A 82 -9.16 -6.60 9.56
CA LEU A 82 -8.98 -5.33 8.91
C LEU A 82 -10.06 -5.16 7.84
N ALA A 83 -10.88 -4.11 7.95
CA ALA A 83 -11.80 -3.76 6.86
C ALA A 83 -11.02 -3.12 5.69
N PRO A 84 -11.43 -3.36 4.43
CA PRO A 84 -10.78 -2.80 3.25
C PRO A 84 -11.17 -1.32 3.05
N THR A 85 -10.86 -0.47 4.02
CA THR A 85 -11.22 0.96 4.00
C THR A 85 -10.03 1.82 4.41
N ALA A 86 -10.00 3.06 3.92
CA ALA A 86 -8.97 4.02 4.28
C ALA A 86 -8.82 4.19 5.81
N GLY A 87 -9.93 4.33 6.55
CA GLY A 87 -9.88 4.54 8.00
C GLY A 87 -9.35 3.34 8.79
N SER A 88 -9.50 2.12 8.27
CA SER A 88 -8.89 0.92 8.90
C SER A 88 -7.40 0.81 8.58
N LEU A 89 -6.97 1.29 7.42
CA LEU A 89 -5.58 1.25 6.95
C LEU A 89 -4.73 2.39 7.50
N GLU A 90 -5.31 3.55 7.77
CA GLU A 90 -4.65 4.77 8.26
C GLU A 90 -3.70 4.51 9.46
N PRO A 91 -4.10 3.79 10.53
CA PRO A 91 -3.21 3.50 11.64
C PRO A 91 -1.99 2.64 11.28
N LEU A 92 -2.05 1.90 10.16
CA LEU A 92 -0.94 1.06 9.71
C LEU A 92 0.10 1.86 8.92
N VAL A 93 -0.34 2.86 8.16
CA VAL A 93 0.51 3.70 7.29
C VAL A 93 1.18 4.86 8.04
N ASP A 94 0.63 5.27 9.18
CA ASP A 94 1.17 6.32 10.05
C ASP A 94 2.26 5.83 11.03
N ARG A 95 2.51 4.52 11.08
CA ARG A 95 3.49 3.93 11.98
C ARG A 95 4.89 3.94 11.37
N LEU A 96 5.84 4.50 12.13
CA LEU A 96 7.28 4.31 11.88
C LEU A 96 7.62 2.82 12.06
N ARG A 97 8.43 2.29 11.13
CA ARG A 97 8.82 0.88 11.08
C ARG A 97 10.32 0.74 10.97
#